data_AF-A0A920PS95-F1
#
_entry.id   AF-A0A920PS95-F1
#
_cell.length_a   1.000
_cell.length_b   1.000
_cell.length_c   1.000
_cell.angle_alpha   90.00
_cell.angle_beta   90.00
_cell.angle_gamma   90.00
#
_symmetry.space_group_name_H-M   'P 1'
#
loop_
_entity.id
_entity.type
_entity.pdbx_description
1 polymer ?
#
loop_
_entity_poly.entity_id
_entity_poly.type
_entity_poly.pdbx_seq_one_letter_code
_entity_poly.pdbx_strand_id
1 'polypeptide(L)' 'MKLYNTLTRDVQDFAPADGNTVKMYVCGVTPYSSTHVGHALSYVAFDTLRRYLEFLGFKCAMSKILQMSTTR' A
#
# COMPACT_ATOMS: atom_id res chain seq x y z
N MET A 1 -13.43 8.25 5.41
CA MET A 1 -12.17 8.51 4.66
C MET A 1 -12.44 8.19 3.20
N LYS A 2 -11.91 8.98 2.26
CA LYS A 2 -12.07 8.74 0.83
C LYS A 2 -10.74 8.38 0.18
N LEU A 3 -10.75 7.42 -0.73
CA LEU A 3 -9.56 6.96 -1.48
C LEU A 3 -9.84 7.05 -2.98
N TYR A 4 -8.82 7.40 -3.75
CA TYR A 4 -8.88 7.36 -5.20
C TYR A 4 -8.73 5.92 -5.69
N ASN A 5 -9.71 5.44 -6.44
CA ASN A 5 -9.72 4.11 -7.01
C ASN A 5 -9.30 4.18 -8.48
N THR A 6 -8.11 3.70 -8.81
CA THR A 6 -7.58 3.73 -10.18
C THR A 6 -8.39 2.87 -11.16
N LEU A 7 -9.10 1.83 -10.69
CA LEU A 7 -9.93 0.97 -11.54
C LEU A 7 -11.15 1.72 -12.10
N THR A 8 -11.80 2.51 -11.25
CA THR A 8 -12.98 3.30 -11.62
C THR A 8 -12.65 4.74 -11.98
N ARG A 9 -11.43 5.20 -11.65
CA ARG A 9 -10.94 6.58 -11.82
C ARG A 9 -11.74 7.62 -11.01
N ASP A 10 -12.28 7.20 -9.87
CA ASP A 10 -13.09 8.04 -9.00
C ASP A 10 -12.64 7.97 -7.55
N VAL A 11 -12.99 9.02 -6.79
CA VAL A 11 -12.80 9.07 -5.34
C VAL A 11 -13.97 8.37 -4.67
N GLN A 12 -13.69 7.28 -3.95
CA GLN A 12 -14.70 6.43 -3.31
C GLN A 12 -14.53 6.42 -1.80
N ASP A 13 -15.63 6.24 -1.07
CA ASP A 13 -15.58 6.03 0.37
C ASP A 13 -14.92 4.69 0.69
N PHE A 14 -13.91 4.73 1.55
CA PHE A 14 -13.15 3.55 1.92
C PHE A 14 -13.79 2.84 3.12
N ALA A 15 -14.09 1.55 2.96
CA ALA A 15 -14.53 0.67 4.02
C ALA A 15 -13.76 -0.67 3.96
N PRO A 16 -13.30 -1.22 5.11
CA PRO A 16 -12.62 -2.51 5.14
C PRO A 16 -13.59 -3.66 4.83
N ALA A 17 -13.11 -4.66 4.08
CA ALA A 17 -13.91 -5.84 3.70
C ALA A 17 -14.30 -6.72 4.90
N ASP A 18 -13.42 -6.84 5.90
CA ASP A 18 -13.63 -7.63 7.13
C ASP A 18 -14.14 -6.77 8.31
N GLY A 19 -14.76 -5.62 8.03
CA GLY A 19 -15.37 -4.71 9.02
C GLY A 19 -14.41 -3.90 9.87
N ASN A 20 -13.28 -4.47 10.30
CA ASN A 20 -12.29 -3.76 11.13
C ASN A 20 -10.82 -3.99 10.69
N THR A 21 -10.57 -4.95 9.80
CA THR A 21 -9.22 -5.26 9.33
C THR A 21 -9.02 -4.77 7.91
N VAL A 22 -8.06 -3.86 7.72
CA VAL A 22 -7.61 -3.40 6.41
C VAL A 22 -6.46 -4.28 5.95
N LYS A 23 -6.66 -4.98 4.83
CA LYS A 23 -5.62 -5.72 4.14
C LYS A 23 -5.06 -4.84 3.03
N MET A 24 -3.76 -4.55 3.08
CA MET A 24 -3.08 -3.74 2.08
C MET A 24 -1.92 -4.52 1.46
N TYR A 25 -1.83 -4.48 0.14
CA TYR A 25 -0.71 -5.03 -0.60
C TYR A 25 0.05 -3.90 -1.29
N VAL A 26 1.37 -3.91 -1.16
CA VAL A 26 2.26 -2.96 -1.85
C VAL A 26 3.37 -3.73 -2.54
N CYS A 27 3.53 -3.49 -3.84
CA CYS A 27 4.64 -4.03 -4.61
C CYS A 27 5.98 -3.58 -3.98
N GLY A 28 6.84 -4.56 -3.69
CA GLY A 28 8.19 -4.29 -3.20
C GLY A 28 9.15 -3.92 -4.32
N VAL A 29 10.41 -3.67 -3.93
CA VAL A 29 11.49 -3.35 -4.86
C VAL A 29 11.99 -4.60 -5.56
N THR A 30 12.41 -4.45 -6.80
CA THR A 30 13.23 -5.43 -7.51
C THR A 30 14.66 -5.36 -6.96
N PRO A 31 15.19 -6.42 -6.33
CA PRO A 31 16.49 -6.37 -5.63
C PRO A 31 17.72 -6.31 -6.57
N TYR A 32 17.51 -6.14 -7.88
CA TYR A 32 18.56 -6.15 -8.90
C TYR A 32 19.35 -4.84 -9.00
N SER A 33 18.90 -3.77 -8.33
CA SER A 33 19.56 -2.47 -8.38
C SER A 33 19.47 -1.72 -7.05
N SER A 34 20.31 -0.69 -6.89
CA SER A 34 20.29 0.17 -5.72
C SER A 34 18.92 0.83 -5.54
N THR A 35 18.45 0.85 -4.30
CA THR A 35 17.18 1.49 -3.96
C THR A 35 17.36 3.01 -4.08
N HIS A 36 16.65 3.65 -5.02
CA HIS A 36 16.67 5.10 -5.19
C HIS A 36 15.51 5.78 -4.45
N VAL A 37 15.56 7.11 -4.34
CA VAL A 37 14.59 7.92 -3.57
C VAL A 37 13.14 7.70 -4.01
N GLY A 38 12.89 7.40 -5.29
CA GLY A 38 11.56 7.07 -5.80
C GLY A 38 10.93 5.85 -5.12
N HIS A 39 11.71 4.81 -4.83
CA HIS A 39 11.23 3.65 -4.07
C HIS A 39 10.93 4.03 -2.61
N ALA A 40 11.77 4.87 -2.01
CA ALA A 40 11.57 5.35 -0.64
C ALA A 40 10.27 6.18 -0.52
N LEU A 41 10.01 7.06 -1.49
CA LEU A 41 8.80 7.88 -1.53
C LEU A 41 7.54 7.03 -1.52
N SER A 42 7.46 6.02 -2.39
CA SER A 42 6.31 5.10 -2.43
C SER A 42 6.10 4.41 -1.08
N TYR A 43 7.18 3.93 -0.44
CA TYR A 43 7.06 3.30 0.87
C TYR A 43 6.62 4.26 1.98
N VAL A 44 7.12 5.48 1.99
CA VAL A 44 6.70 6.50 2.97
C VAL A 44 5.23 6.87 2.78
N ALA A 45 4.75 6.98 1.53
CA ALA A 45 3.35 7.26 1.25
C ALA A 45 2.42 6.16 1.80
N PHE A 46 2.74 4.89 1.53
CA PHE A 46 1.94 3.76 2.03
C PHE A 46 2.09 3.53 3.55
N ASP A 47 3.26 3.80 4.12
CA ASP A 47 3.46 3.78 5.58
C ASP A 47 2.62 4.86 6.28
N THR A 48 2.61 6.07 5.74
CA THR A 48 1.78 7.16 6.25
C THR A 48 0.29 6.80 6.18
N LEU A 49 -0.14 6.20 5.07
CA LEU A 49 -1.52 5.72 4.91
C LEU A 49 -1.88 4.67 5.96
N ARG A 50 -1.01 3.69 6.18
CA ARG A 50 -1.17 2.65 7.21
C ARG A 50 -1.32 3.28 8.60
N ARG A 51 -0.40 4.16 8.99
CA ARG A 51 -0.42 4.83 10.30
C ARG A 51 -1.69 5.66 10.50
N TYR A 52 -2.16 6.32 9.45
CA TYR A 52 -3.41 7.07 9.50
C TYR A 52 -4.64 6.16 9.70
N LEU A 53 -4.67 5.01 9.03
CA LEU A 53 -5.73 4.02 9.24
C LEU A 53 -5.68 3.40 10.64
N GLU A 54 -4.50 3.13 11.19
CA GLU A 54 -4.31 2.68 12.58
C GLU A 54 -4.79 3.76 13.57
N PHE A 55 -4.51 5.04 13.30
CA PHE A 55 -5.00 6.17 14.09
C PHE A 55 -6.54 6.27 14.10
N LEU A 56 -7.19 5.93 12.98
CA LEU A 56 -8.66 5.86 12.88
C LEU A 56 -9.26 4.64 13.60
N GLY A 57 -8.44 3.76 14.19
CA GLY A 57 -8.88 2.58 14.95
C GLY A 57 -8.96 1.28 14.15
N PHE A 58 -8.54 1.28 12.88
CA PHE A 58 -8.52 0.06 12.06
C PHE A 58 -7.29 -0.80 12.36
N LYS A 59 -7.45 -2.13 12.32
CA LYS A 59 -6.31 -3.05 12.31
C LYS A 59 -5.77 -3.17 10.89
N CYS A 60 -4.51 -2.79 10.68
CA CYS A 60 -3.89 -2.84 9.36
C CYS A 60 -2.91 -4.02 9.22
N ALA A 61 -3.15 -4.89 8.25
CA ALA A 61 -2.24 -5.94 7.84
C ALA A 61 -1.66 -5.58 6.46
N MET A 62 -0.38 -5.24 6.42
CA MET A 62 0.34 -4.88 5.19
C MET A 62 1.19 -6.07 4.72
N SER A 63 0.94 -6.53 3.50
CA SER A 63 1.79 -7.52 2.81
C SER A 63 2.68 -6.83 1.79
N LYS A 64 3.97 -7.15 1.81
CA LYS A 64 4.98 -6.59 0.92
C LYS A 64 5.77 -7.73 0.30
N ILE A 65 5.68 -7.86 -1.02
CA ILE A 65 6.41 -8.89 -1.76
C ILE A 65 7.60 -8.25 -2.46
N LEU A 66 8.79 -8.83 -2.28
CA LEU A 66 9.93 -8.52 -3.14
C LEU A 66 9.54 -8.89 -4.57
N GLN A 67 9.52 -7.91 -5.48
CA GLN A 67 9.30 -8.22 -6.87
C GLN A 67 10.53 -8.97 -7.39
N MET A 68 10.42 -10.28 -7.48
CA MET A 68 11.37 -11.07 -8.26
C MET A 68 11.07 -10.77 -9.73
N SER A 69 11.93 -9.99 -10.38
CA SER A 69 11.94 -9.92 -11.84
C SER A 69 12.11 -11.34 -12.33
N THR A 70 11.06 -11.92 -12.88
CA THR A 70 11.15 -13.14 -13.67
C THR A 70 11.90 -12.79 -14.95
N THR A 71 13.22 -12.63 -14.84
CA THR A 71 14.10 -12.62 -15.99
C THR A 71 14.06 -14.03 -16.53
N ARG A 72 13.35 -14.22 -17.64
CA ARG A 72 13.59 -15.36 -18.53
C ARG A 72 15.02 -15.33 -19.04
#